data_AF-F8PU93-F1
#
_entry.id   AF-F8PU93-F1
#
_cell.length_a   1.000
_cell.length_b   1.000
_cell.length_c   1.000
_cell.angle_alpha   90.00
_cell.angle_beta   90.00
_cell.angle_gamma   90.00
#
_symmetry.space_group_name_H-M   'P 1'
#
loop_
_entity.id
_entity.type
_entity.pdbx_description
1 polymer ?
#
loop_
_entity_poly.entity_id
_entity_poly.type
_entity_poly.pdbx_seq_one_letter_code
_entity_poly.pdbx_strand_id
1 'polypeptide(L)'
;MSGCPDFTKPWSPGSEDECAAFLNNIVLKVYSALPSMATASLRWWTTANSVRSVEDGGGRRRPDLVLMGASSDNPTNPKALPPANWRSVHALAELKDREKNSVPLHEQIFQLMGRALFLRAAQDRQLHISGFALCGASFTLFYIDQGGSIVTSEIDVHQQPLLFLHVVLCFAHSTDICMGYDAMASPTHIKTSVLGKLKVHCILFIMDSIHGRGTVVRCAQVPAFADFDSPQFSALLGVNIIVKDTWHDVR
;
A
#
# COMPACT_ATOMS: atom_id res chain seq x y z
N MET A 1 -16.63 19.81 12.74
CA MET A 1 -15.51 20.01 11.79
C MET A 1 -14.22 19.75 12.54
N SER A 2 -13.37 18.83 12.10
CA SER A 2 -12.03 18.67 12.72
C SER A 2 -11.14 19.83 12.27
N GLY A 3 -10.52 20.53 13.23
CA GLY A 3 -9.48 21.52 12.97
C GLY A 3 -8.15 20.84 12.64
N CYS A 4 -7.10 21.64 12.42
CA CYS A 4 -5.73 21.13 12.40
C CYS A 4 -5.43 20.49 13.76
N PRO A 5 -4.95 19.24 13.81
CA PRO A 5 -4.57 18.61 15.07
C PRO A 5 -3.40 19.38 15.69
N ASP A 6 -3.34 19.35 17.01
CA ASP A 6 -2.22 19.93 17.73
C ASP A 6 -1.02 18.97 17.68
N PHE A 7 -0.17 19.20 16.68
CA PHE A 7 1.05 18.44 16.44
C PHE A 7 2.09 18.52 17.57
N THR A 8 1.87 19.36 18.59
CA THR A 8 2.77 19.44 19.75
C THR A 8 2.43 18.42 20.83
N LYS A 9 1.24 17.83 20.78
CA LYS A 9 0.80 16.82 21.76
C LYS A 9 1.32 15.42 21.41
N PRO A 10 1.56 14.57 22.41
CA PRO A 10 1.83 13.15 22.18
C PRO A 10 0.65 12.48 21.47
N TRP A 11 0.97 11.57 20.56
CA TRP A 11 0.04 10.68 19.90
C TRP A 11 -0.47 9.60 20.86
N SER A 12 -1.76 9.37 20.74
CA SER A 12 -2.59 8.42 21.44
C SER A 12 -3.71 7.98 20.48
N PRO A 13 -4.38 6.85 20.69
CA PRO A 13 -5.43 6.38 19.78
C PRO A 13 -6.49 7.45 19.44
N GLY A 14 -6.87 8.31 20.39
CA GLY A 14 -7.79 9.42 20.13
C GLY A 14 -7.22 10.51 19.22
N SER A 15 -5.94 10.86 19.35
CA SER A 15 -5.28 11.83 18.46
C SER A 15 -4.88 11.25 17.10
N GLU A 16 -4.72 9.92 16.99
CA GLU A 16 -4.55 9.26 15.69
C GLU A 16 -5.83 9.42 14.85
N ASP A 17 -7.01 9.23 15.47
CA ASP A 17 -8.31 9.45 14.83
C ASP A 17 -8.48 10.90 14.38
N GLU A 18 -8.06 11.86 15.21
CA GLU A 18 -8.06 13.28 14.86
C GLU A 18 -7.14 13.57 13.67
N CYS A 19 -5.95 12.95 13.62
CA CYS A 19 -5.03 13.07 12.50
C CYS A 19 -5.65 12.52 11.21
N ALA A 20 -6.18 11.29 11.22
CA ALA A 20 -6.84 10.69 10.07
C ALA A 20 -8.04 11.54 9.61
N ALA A 21 -8.85 12.04 10.54
CA ALA A 21 -9.97 12.93 10.23
C ALA A 21 -9.51 14.24 9.60
N PHE A 22 -8.41 14.82 10.06
CA PHE A 22 -7.81 16.02 9.47
C PHE A 22 -7.32 15.78 8.03
N LEU A 23 -6.55 14.70 7.81
CA LEU A 23 -6.08 14.33 6.46
C LEU A 23 -7.26 14.11 5.50
N ASN A 24 -8.28 13.36 5.93
CA ASN A 24 -9.46 13.09 5.11
C ASN A 24 -10.29 14.37 4.86
N ASN A 25 -10.31 15.33 5.79
CA ASN A 25 -10.99 16.62 5.60
C ASN A 25 -10.30 17.46 4.51
N ILE A 26 -8.96 17.45 4.45
CA ILE A 26 -8.21 18.07 3.34
C ILE A 26 -8.66 17.48 2.00
N VAL A 27 -8.65 16.15 1.91
CA VAL A 27 -9.06 15.41 0.70
C VAL A 27 -10.50 15.75 0.30
N LEU A 28 -11.45 15.72 1.24
CA LEU A 28 -12.86 16.04 0.99
C LEU A 28 -13.07 17.47 0.48
N LYS A 29 -12.39 18.44 1.09
CA LYS A 29 -12.50 19.85 0.68
C LYS A 29 -12.02 20.04 -0.75
N VAL A 30 -10.87 19.45 -1.09
CA VAL A 30 -10.34 19.55 -2.45
C VAL A 30 -11.24 18.80 -3.43
N TYR A 31 -11.65 17.57 -3.11
CA TYR A 31 -12.55 16.79 -3.94
C TYR A 31 -13.87 17.51 -4.22
N SER A 32 -14.48 18.17 -3.21
CA SER A 32 -15.71 18.95 -3.39
C SER A 32 -15.55 20.19 -4.27
N ALA A 33 -14.32 20.68 -4.44
CA ALA A 33 -14.00 21.81 -5.30
C ALA A 33 -13.64 21.38 -6.74
N LEU A 34 -13.40 20.08 -6.97
CA LEU A 34 -13.09 19.56 -8.30
C LEU A 34 -14.35 19.46 -9.18
N PRO A 35 -14.24 19.72 -10.49
CA PRO A 35 -15.33 19.48 -11.43
C PRO A 35 -15.72 17.99 -11.48
N SER A 36 -17.02 17.71 -11.65
CA SER A 36 -17.66 16.38 -11.68
C SER A 36 -17.04 15.32 -12.62
N MET A 37 -16.09 15.68 -13.49
CA MET A 37 -15.46 14.79 -14.46
C MET A 37 -14.16 14.13 -13.97
N ALA A 38 -13.66 14.47 -12.77
CA ALA A 38 -12.42 13.91 -12.26
C ALA A 38 -12.63 12.49 -11.71
N THR A 39 -12.35 11.48 -12.53
CA THR A 39 -12.38 10.04 -12.17
C THR A 39 -11.12 9.59 -11.42
N ALA A 40 -10.58 10.42 -10.53
CA ALA A 40 -9.42 10.04 -9.72
C ALA A 40 -9.83 8.98 -8.69
N SER A 41 -9.06 7.89 -8.60
CA SER A 41 -9.22 6.89 -7.53
C SER A 41 -9.13 7.58 -6.17
N LEU A 42 -10.19 7.48 -5.37
CA LEU A 42 -10.27 8.12 -4.05
C LEU A 42 -9.85 7.13 -2.97
N ARG A 43 -8.99 7.58 -2.05
CA ARG A 43 -8.50 6.80 -0.93
C ARG A 43 -8.60 7.58 0.37
N TRP A 44 -8.72 6.84 1.47
CA TRP A 44 -8.96 7.39 2.81
C TRP A 44 -7.97 6.84 3.83
N TRP A 45 -7.50 7.73 4.70
CA TRP A 45 -6.70 7.36 5.87
C TRP A 45 -7.60 6.83 6.98
N THR A 46 -7.17 5.76 7.64
CA THR A 46 -7.90 5.16 8.76
C THR A 46 -6.95 4.60 9.81
N THR A 47 -7.44 4.61 11.04
CA THR A 47 -6.80 4.14 12.28
C THR A 47 -7.38 2.81 12.75
N ALA A 48 -8.28 2.18 11.97
CA ALA A 48 -8.98 0.96 12.37
C ALA A 48 -8.04 -0.17 12.85
N ASN A 49 -6.76 -0.09 12.48
CA ASN A 49 -5.72 -1.07 12.80
C ASN A 49 -4.60 -0.54 13.69
N SER A 50 -4.75 0.65 14.29
CA SER A 50 -3.81 1.13 15.31
C SER A 50 -3.94 0.34 16.62
N VAL A 51 -5.15 -0.19 16.90
CA VAL A 51 -5.44 -1.02 18.09
C VAL A 51 -5.39 -2.52 17.78
N ARG A 52 -5.62 -2.93 16.53
CA ARG A 52 -5.67 -4.34 16.10
C ARG A 52 -4.72 -4.60 14.94
N SER A 53 -4.00 -5.71 14.98
CA SER A 53 -3.12 -6.09 13.88
C SER A 53 -3.89 -6.19 12.57
N VAL A 54 -3.29 -5.74 11.47
CA VAL A 54 -3.85 -5.97 10.13
C VAL A 54 -3.70 -7.45 9.76
N GLU A 55 -4.76 -8.05 9.23
CA GLU A 55 -4.81 -9.46 8.83
C GLU A 55 -4.08 -9.73 7.49
N ASP A 56 -3.78 -11.00 7.20
CA ASP A 56 -3.17 -11.49 5.94
C ASP A 56 -1.68 -11.17 5.68
N GLY A 57 -0.90 -10.86 6.72
CA GLY A 57 0.54 -10.58 6.60
C GLY A 57 1.46 -11.57 7.34
N GLY A 58 0.94 -12.61 7.99
CA GLY A 58 1.75 -13.56 8.78
C GLY A 58 2.33 -12.99 10.10
N GLY A 59 2.11 -11.71 10.42
CA GLY A 59 2.59 -11.08 11.65
C GLY A 59 1.58 -10.17 12.34
N ARG A 60 1.87 -9.78 13.60
CA ARG A 60 1.03 -8.92 14.44
C ARG A 60 1.58 -7.49 14.50
N ARG A 61 1.54 -6.76 13.39
CA ARG A 61 1.95 -5.34 13.34
C ARG A 61 0.73 -4.43 13.23
N ARG A 62 0.83 -3.27 13.89
CA ARG A 62 -0.22 -2.26 14.04
C ARG A 62 0.30 -0.95 13.43
N PRO A 63 0.02 -0.68 12.15
CA PRO A 63 0.24 0.62 11.54
C PRO A 63 -0.60 1.69 12.27
N ASP A 64 -0.07 2.90 12.44
CA ASP A 64 -0.77 3.96 13.15
C ASP A 64 -1.91 4.49 12.26
N LEU A 65 -1.61 4.73 10.98
CA LEU A 65 -2.61 4.91 9.93
C LEU A 65 -2.28 4.06 8.70
N VAL A 66 -3.34 3.61 8.03
CA VAL A 66 -3.27 3.00 6.71
C VAL A 66 -4.13 3.78 5.73
N LEU A 67 -3.70 3.83 4.47
CA LEU A 67 -4.47 4.38 3.38
C LEU A 67 -5.19 3.24 2.64
N MET A 68 -6.50 3.36 2.44
CA MET A 68 -7.30 2.35 1.74
C MET A 68 -8.15 2.95 0.62
N GLY A 69 -8.45 2.13 -0.40
CA GLY A 69 -9.41 2.46 -1.46
C GLY A 69 -10.80 2.77 -0.90
N ALA A 70 -11.45 3.80 -1.45
CA ALA A 70 -12.82 4.13 -1.10
C ALA A 70 -13.80 3.00 -1.46
N SER A 71 -14.91 2.91 -0.72
CA SER A 71 -15.98 1.97 -1.01
C SER A 71 -16.68 2.33 -2.33
N SER A 72 -17.03 1.31 -3.12
CA SER A 72 -17.83 1.48 -4.35
C SER A 72 -19.19 2.12 -4.08
N ASP A 73 -19.80 1.78 -2.95
CA ASP A 73 -21.18 2.14 -2.64
C ASP A 73 -21.29 3.55 -2.06
N ASN A 74 -20.21 4.03 -1.43
CA ASN A 74 -20.14 5.36 -0.84
C ASN A 74 -18.70 5.90 -0.90
N PRO A 75 -18.23 6.32 -2.09
CA PRO A 75 -16.83 6.67 -2.29
C PRO A 75 -16.40 7.88 -1.48
N THR A 76 -17.32 8.80 -1.20
CA THR A 76 -17.06 10.05 -0.45
C THR A 76 -17.09 9.89 1.07
N ASN A 77 -17.43 8.71 1.60
CA ASN A 77 -17.52 8.50 3.04
C ASN A 77 -16.32 7.69 3.57
N PRO A 78 -15.32 8.34 4.20
CA PRO A 78 -14.17 7.64 4.78
C PRO A 78 -14.55 6.64 5.88
N LYS A 79 -15.73 6.77 6.50
CA LYS A 79 -16.20 5.82 7.52
C LYS A 79 -16.83 4.56 6.93
N ALA A 80 -17.12 4.55 5.63
CA ALA A 80 -17.68 3.39 4.92
C ALA A 80 -16.58 2.46 4.38
N LEU A 81 -15.33 2.62 4.83
CA LEU A 81 -14.23 1.74 4.46
C LEU A 81 -14.51 0.29 4.91
N PRO A 82 -14.15 -0.71 4.08
CA PRO A 82 -14.16 -2.10 4.53
C PRO A 82 -13.11 -2.32 5.64
N PRO A 83 -13.19 -3.43 6.39
CA PRO A 83 -12.12 -3.81 7.31
C PRO A 83 -10.78 -3.89 6.57
N ALA A 84 -9.72 -3.32 7.16
CA ALA A 84 -8.41 -3.34 6.50
C ALA A 84 -7.76 -4.72 6.60
N ASN A 85 -7.23 -5.19 5.47
CA ASN A 85 -6.27 -6.28 5.38
C ASN A 85 -5.03 -5.77 4.66
N TRP A 86 -3.88 -6.45 4.78
CA TRP A 86 -2.65 -5.97 4.16
C TRP A 86 -2.76 -5.89 2.63
N ARG A 87 -3.69 -6.63 2.00
CA ARG A 87 -3.92 -6.56 0.56
C ARG A 87 -4.62 -5.28 0.12
N SER A 88 -5.43 -4.67 0.97
CA SER A 88 -6.21 -3.46 0.68
C SER A 88 -5.52 -2.16 1.06
N VAL A 89 -4.37 -2.24 1.73
CA VAL A 89 -3.59 -1.06 2.15
C VAL A 89 -2.74 -0.56 0.97
N HIS A 90 -2.79 0.73 0.66
CA HIS A 90 -2.01 1.32 -0.43
C HIS A 90 -0.79 2.11 0.05
N ALA A 91 -0.85 2.65 1.27
CA ALA A 91 0.22 3.42 1.88
C ALA A 91 0.13 3.33 3.40
N LEU A 92 1.26 3.64 4.05
CA LEU A 92 1.39 3.64 5.49
C LEU A 92 1.69 5.05 5.98
N ALA A 93 1.12 5.42 7.13
CA ALA A 93 1.58 6.59 7.86
C ALA A 93 1.84 6.26 9.33
N GLU A 94 2.96 6.76 9.83
CA GLU A 94 3.37 6.61 11.22
C GLU A 94 3.22 7.93 11.95
N LEU A 95 2.78 7.87 13.20
CA LEU A 95 2.71 9.00 14.09
C LEU A 95 3.73 8.81 15.21
N LYS A 96 4.68 9.74 15.32
CA LYS A 96 5.76 9.70 16.31
C LYS A 96 5.71 10.93 17.21
N ASP A 97 5.80 10.68 18.52
CA ASP A 97 5.94 11.71 19.54
C ASP A 97 7.33 12.33 19.47
N ARG A 98 7.43 13.65 19.37
CA ARG A 98 8.73 14.33 19.34
C ARG A 98 9.50 14.20 20.67
N GLU A 99 8.80 14.30 21.80
CA GLU A 99 9.43 14.28 23.13
C GLU A 99 9.71 12.86 23.64
N LYS A 100 8.87 11.89 23.24
CA LYS A 100 8.96 10.50 23.70
C LYS A 100 9.82 9.64 22.79
N ASN A 101 9.95 10.00 21.52
CA ASN A 101 10.86 9.36 20.58
C ASN A 101 12.16 10.16 20.45
N SER A 102 13.04 9.99 21.43
CA SER A 102 14.49 10.19 21.22
C SER A 102 15.09 9.11 20.28
N VAL A 103 14.24 8.22 19.77
CA VAL A 103 14.55 7.16 18.81
C VAL A 103 15.15 7.80 17.55
N PRO A 104 16.43 7.51 17.25
CA PRO A 104 17.10 8.05 16.08
C PRO A 104 16.32 7.74 14.79
N LEU A 105 16.41 8.63 13.80
CA LEU A 105 15.75 8.47 12.49
C LEU A 105 15.93 7.08 11.88
N HIS A 106 17.11 6.47 12.02
CA HIS A 106 17.38 5.12 11.49
C HIS A 106 16.49 4.04 12.12
N GLU A 107 16.20 4.10 13.41
CA GLU A 107 15.30 3.14 14.07
C GLU A 107 13.85 3.34 13.63
N GLN A 108 13.43 4.59 13.39
CA GLN A 108 12.11 4.89 12.82
C GLN A 108 11.99 4.31 11.41
N ILE A 109 13.04 4.47 10.59
CA ILE A 109 13.15 3.85 9.27
C ILE A 109 13.10 2.32 9.39
N PHE A 110 13.81 1.70 10.33
CA PHE A 110 13.75 0.25 10.53
C PHE A 110 12.34 -0.25 10.88
N GLN A 111 11.62 0.47 11.73
CA GLN A 111 10.22 0.13 12.05
C GLN A 111 9.32 0.24 10.81
N LEU A 112 9.48 1.30 10.02
CA LEU A 112 8.77 1.53 8.77
C LEU A 112 9.05 0.43 7.74
N MET A 113 10.33 0.09 7.54
CA MET A 113 10.76 -1.02 6.70
C MET A 113 10.13 -2.33 7.18
N GLY A 114 10.12 -2.55 8.50
CA GLY A 114 9.43 -3.67 9.14
C GLY A 114 7.95 -3.78 8.74
N ARG A 115 7.22 -2.66 8.73
CA ARG A 115 5.80 -2.61 8.32
C ARG A 115 5.63 -2.77 6.80
N ALA A 116 6.53 -2.21 6.01
CA ALA A 116 6.54 -2.36 4.56
C ALA A 116 6.77 -3.82 4.11
N LEU A 117 7.55 -4.62 4.85
CA LEU A 117 7.72 -6.05 4.60
C LEU A 117 6.37 -6.78 4.59
N PHE A 118 5.49 -6.49 5.56
CA PHE A 118 4.17 -7.11 5.67
C PHE A 118 3.26 -6.73 4.50
N LEU A 119 3.28 -5.46 4.12
CA LEU A 119 2.53 -4.97 2.97
C LEU A 119 2.97 -5.69 1.69
N ARG A 120 4.28 -5.78 1.47
CA ARG A 120 4.86 -6.53 0.33
C ARG A 120 4.51 -8.02 0.39
N ALA A 121 4.61 -8.64 1.56
CA ALA A 121 4.29 -10.07 1.74
C ALA A 121 2.82 -10.38 1.45
N ALA A 122 1.92 -9.40 1.55
CA ALA A 122 0.51 -9.58 1.22
C ALA A 122 0.18 -9.25 -0.25
N GLN A 123 0.96 -8.38 -0.89
CA GLN A 123 0.64 -7.78 -2.19
C GLN A 123 1.62 -8.21 -3.29
N ASP A 124 1.11 -9.00 -4.23
CA ASP A 124 1.90 -9.57 -5.32
C ASP A 124 2.02 -8.67 -6.56
N ARG A 125 1.54 -7.42 -6.48
CA ARG A 125 1.66 -6.40 -7.54
C ARG A 125 2.28 -5.08 -7.10
N GLN A 126 2.65 -5.00 -5.82
CA GLN A 126 3.29 -3.82 -5.25
C GLN A 126 4.80 -3.80 -5.61
N LEU A 127 5.17 -2.98 -6.58
CA LEU A 127 6.56 -2.76 -7.02
C LEU A 127 7.33 -1.94 -5.97
N HIS A 128 6.72 -0.86 -5.50
CA HIS A 128 7.26 0.02 -4.46
C HIS A 128 6.20 0.40 -3.45
N ILE A 129 6.62 0.69 -2.23
CA ILE A 129 5.78 1.12 -1.12
C ILE A 129 6.15 2.55 -0.77
N SER A 130 5.16 3.42 -0.71
CA SER A 130 5.31 4.80 -0.30
C SER A 130 4.49 5.10 0.94
N GLY A 131 4.96 6.04 1.74
CA GLY A 131 4.23 6.54 2.89
C GLY A 131 4.95 7.72 3.53
N PHE A 132 4.51 8.11 4.72
CA PHE A 132 5.19 9.15 5.48
C PHE A 132 5.16 8.88 6.98
N ALA A 133 6.08 9.49 7.71
CA ALA A 133 6.03 9.58 9.17
C ALA A 133 5.78 11.03 9.55
N LEU A 134 4.94 11.27 10.56
CA LEU A 134 4.67 12.58 11.13
C LEU A 134 5.20 12.59 12.58
N CYS A 135 6.28 13.33 12.79
CA CYS A 135 6.96 13.53 14.06
C CYS A 135 6.65 14.94 14.59
N GLY A 136 5.61 15.03 15.42
CA GLY A 136 5.01 16.31 15.77
C GLY A 136 4.64 17.11 14.51
N ALA A 137 5.18 18.34 14.38
CA ALA A 137 4.90 19.24 13.25
C ALA A 137 5.83 19.03 12.04
N SER A 138 6.66 17.98 12.05
CA SER A 138 7.56 17.65 10.94
C SER A 138 7.16 16.31 10.33
N PHE A 139 7.29 16.18 9.02
CA PHE A 139 7.04 14.92 8.32
C PHE A 139 8.23 14.49 7.47
N THR A 140 8.31 13.19 7.26
CA THR A 140 9.32 12.53 6.43
C THR A 140 8.63 11.61 5.46
N LEU A 141 8.97 11.69 4.18
CA LEU A 141 8.47 10.77 3.16
C LEU A 141 9.42 9.58 3.03
N PHE A 142 8.86 8.41 2.80
CA PHE A 142 9.64 7.24 2.45
C PHE A 142 9.11 6.56 1.19
N TYR A 143 10.05 6.00 0.45
CA TYR A 143 9.85 5.19 -0.73
C TYR A 143 10.71 3.95 -0.59
N ILE A 144 10.11 2.77 -0.74
CA ILE A 144 10.78 1.48 -0.52
C ILE A 144 10.51 0.59 -1.73
N ASP A 145 11.54 0.07 -2.35
CA ASP A 145 11.43 -0.87 -3.46
C ASP A 145 12.36 -2.08 -3.25
N GLN A 146 12.71 -2.82 -4.31
CA GLN A 146 13.66 -3.94 -4.21
C GLN A 146 15.13 -3.50 -4.13
N GLY A 147 15.43 -2.28 -4.57
CA GLY A 147 16.77 -1.67 -4.55
C GLY A 147 17.13 -1.06 -3.20
N GLY A 148 16.14 -0.76 -2.36
CA GLY A 148 16.34 -0.30 -1.00
C GLY A 148 15.26 0.69 -0.57
N SER A 149 15.66 1.69 0.21
CA SER A 149 14.77 2.76 0.66
C SER A 149 15.36 4.14 0.42
N ILE A 150 14.50 5.05 0.03
CA ILE A 150 14.76 6.48 -0.05
C ILE A 150 13.89 7.15 1.00
N VAL A 151 14.51 7.96 1.85
CA VAL A 151 13.84 8.67 2.93
C VAL A 151 14.27 10.13 2.86
N THR A 152 13.31 11.05 2.93
CA THR A 152 13.64 12.48 2.94
C THR A 152 14.26 12.89 4.27
N SER A 153 14.87 14.06 4.31
CA SER A 153 15.04 14.75 5.60
C SER A 153 13.67 15.10 6.19
N GLU A 154 13.64 15.40 7.49
CA GLU A 154 12.45 15.96 8.14
C GLU A 154 12.08 17.31 7.51
N ILE A 155 10.79 17.51 7.27
CA ILE A 155 10.22 18.73 6.67
C ILE A 155 9.17 19.28 7.62
N ASP A 156 9.35 20.50 8.09
CA ASP A 156 8.37 21.16 8.94
C ASP A 156 7.11 21.57 8.14
N VAL A 157 5.94 21.14 8.62
CA VAL A 157 4.63 21.39 8.00
C VAL A 157 4.29 22.88 7.99
N HIS A 158 4.68 23.64 9.01
CA HIS A 158 4.42 25.08 9.07
C HIS A 158 5.33 25.87 8.13
N GLN A 159 6.55 25.37 7.88
CA GLN A 159 7.46 25.97 6.90
C GLN A 159 7.09 25.61 5.45
N GLN A 160 6.56 24.39 5.22
CA GLN A 160 6.16 23.93 3.89
C GLN A 160 4.72 23.37 3.83
N PRO A 161 3.70 24.18 4.15
CA PRO A 161 2.32 23.70 4.26
C PRO A 161 1.75 23.24 2.91
N LEU A 162 2.13 23.90 1.82
CA LEU A 162 1.72 23.51 0.46
C LEU A 162 2.28 22.14 0.07
N LEU A 163 3.54 21.85 0.43
CA LEU A 163 4.12 20.54 0.15
C LEU A 163 3.39 19.45 0.94
N PHE A 164 3.10 19.69 2.21
CA PHE A 164 2.30 18.76 3.01
C PHE A 164 0.92 18.51 2.40
N LEU A 165 0.22 19.56 1.97
CA LEU A 165 -1.07 19.41 1.27
C LEU A 165 -0.94 18.58 0.00
N HIS A 166 0.07 18.86 -0.85
CA HIS A 166 0.32 18.08 -2.05
C HIS A 166 0.58 16.61 -1.74
N VAL A 167 1.37 16.29 -0.72
CA VAL A 167 1.63 14.91 -0.29
C VAL A 167 0.33 14.20 0.07
N VAL A 168 -0.51 14.81 0.91
CA VAL A 168 -1.78 14.23 1.35
C VAL A 168 -2.70 13.96 0.15
N LEU A 169 -2.79 14.92 -0.77
CA LEU A 169 -3.61 14.79 -1.99
C LEU A 169 -3.03 13.77 -2.97
N CYS A 170 -1.71 13.71 -3.12
CA CYS A 170 -1.04 12.71 -3.95
C CYS A 170 -1.40 11.31 -3.47
N PHE A 171 -1.29 11.02 -2.18
CA PHE A 171 -1.69 9.72 -1.65
C PHE A 171 -3.18 9.42 -1.91
N ALA A 172 -4.05 10.40 -1.64
CA ALA A 172 -5.49 10.21 -1.75
C ALA A 172 -6.01 10.02 -3.18
N HIS A 173 -5.39 10.67 -4.17
CA HIS A 173 -5.90 10.75 -5.56
C HIS A 173 -5.02 10.08 -6.61
N SER A 174 -3.84 9.57 -6.25
CA SER A 174 -2.92 8.94 -7.22
C SER A 174 -3.55 7.76 -7.94
N THR A 175 -3.11 7.49 -9.17
CA THR A 175 -3.45 6.22 -9.83
C THR A 175 -2.76 5.06 -9.12
N ASP A 176 -3.23 3.83 -9.35
CA ASP A 176 -2.57 2.65 -8.80
C ASP A 176 -1.10 2.55 -9.26
N ILE A 177 -0.79 2.97 -10.49
CA ILE A 177 0.60 3.03 -11.00
C ILE A 177 1.47 3.94 -10.12
N CYS A 178 1.00 5.15 -9.83
CA CYS A 178 1.74 6.09 -8.97
C CYS A 178 1.87 5.54 -7.54
N MET A 179 0.87 4.81 -7.06
CA MET A 179 0.90 4.10 -5.78
C MET A 179 1.79 2.85 -5.78
N GLY A 180 2.44 2.52 -6.91
CA GLY A 180 3.42 1.44 -7.01
C GLY A 180 2.85 0.10 -7.42
N TYR A 181 1.62 0.06 -7.94
CA TYR A 181 1.07 -1.16 -8.51
C TYR A 181 1.55 -1.35 -9.95
N ASP A 182 1.94 -2.58 -10.28
CA ASP A 182 2.19 -2.98 -11.66
C ASP A 182 0.87 -3.08 -12.44
N ALA A 183 0.64 -2.13 -13.35
CA ALA A 183 -0.54 -2.11 -14.22
C ALA A 183 -0.57 -3.25 -15.25
N MET A 184 0.58 -3.87 -15.54
CA MET A 184 0.68 -4.99 -16.47
C MET A 184 0.41 -6.34 -15.77
N ALA A 185 0.56 -6.40 -14.45
CA ALA A 185 0.30 -7.59 -13.68
C ALA A 185 -1.20 -7.81 -13.44
N SER A 186 -1.66 -9.03 -13.71
CA SER A 186 -3.06 -9.43 -13.58
C SER A 186 -3.25 -10.32 -12.34
N PRO A 187 -4.31 -10.13 -11.52
CA PRO A 187 -4.54 -10.96 -10.31
C PRO A 187 -4.86 -12.39 -10.71
N THR A 188 -5.56 -12.48 -11.83
CA THR A 188 -6.27 -13.64 -12.30
C THR A 188 -5.46 -14.38 -13.33
N HIS A 189 -4.33 -13.80 -13.78
CA HIS A 189 -3.55 -14.40 -14.84
C HIS A 189 -2.07 -14.08 -14.71
N ILE A 190 -1.24 -15.09 -14.98
CA ILE A 190 0.20 -14.94 -15.12
C ILE A 190 0.59 -15.31 -16.54
N LYS A 191 1.49 -14.53 -17.14
CA LYS A 191 2.05 -14.84 -18.46
C LYS A 191 3.39 -15.54 -18.26
N THR A 192 3.58 -16.66 -18.92
CA THR A 192 4.83 -17.42 -18.94
C THR A 192 5.31 -17.54 -20.38
N SER A 193 6.62 -17.58 -20.59
CA SER A 193 7.21 -17.75 -21.92
C SER A 193 6.88 -19.09 -22.55
N VAL A 194 6.69 -20.14 -21.73
CA VAL A 194 6.48 -21.53 -22.21
C VAL A 194 5.00 -21.89 -22.34
N LEU A 195 4.17 -21.49 -21.37
CA LEU A 195 2.76 -21.92 -21.32
C LEU A 195 1.76 -20.79 -21.65
N GLY A 196 2.27 -19.62 -22.07
CA GLY A 196 1.43 -18.47 -22.36
C GLY A 196 0.70 -17.95 -21.11
N LYS A 197 -0.57 -17.59 -21.26
CA LYS A 197 -1.39 -16.98 -20.20
C LYS A 197 -2.10 -18.06 -19.37
N LEU A 198 -1.70 -18.19 -18.12
CA LEU A 198 -2.27 -19.13 -17.15
C LEU A 198 -3.27 -18.42 -16.26
N LYS A 199 -4.36 -19.09 -15.86
CA LYS A 199 -5.34 -18.54 -14.91
C LYS A 199 -4.88 -18.81 -13.47
N VAL A 200 -4.65 -17.76 -12.68
CA VAL A 200 -4.27 -17.89 -11.27
C VAL A 200 -5.52 -18.25 -10.45
N HIS A 201 -5.43 -19.31 -9.65
CA HIS A 201 -6.46 -19.70 -8.69
C HIS A 201 -6.20 -19.08 -7.32
N CYS A 202 -4.96 -19.20 -6.82
CA CYS A 202 -4.56 -18.62 -5.55
C CYS A 202 -3.06 -18.37 -5.48
N ILE A 203 -2.68 -17.50 -4.55
CA ILE A 203 -1.28 -17.27 -4.17
C ILE A 203 -0.96 -18.22 -3.02
N LEU A 204 0.08 -19.04 -3.19
CA LEU A 204 0.54 -20.01 -2.20
C LEU A 204 1.59 -19.42 -1.27
N PHE A 205 2.46 -18.55 -1.79
CA PHE A 205 3.55 -17.95 -1.03
C PHE A 205 4.01 -16.64 -1.67
N ILE A 206 4.38 -15.66 -0.86
CA ILE A 206 5.08 -14.44 -1.27
C ILE A 206 6.29 -14.31 -0.35
N MET A 207 7.46 -14.14 -0.94
CA MET A 207 8.67 -13.87 -0.17
C MET A 207 8.58 -12.48 0.44
N ASP A 208 8.79 -12.42 1.74
CA ASP A 208 8.66 -11.25 2.58
C ASP A 208 9.95 -10.40 2.64
N SER A 209 10.94 -10.64 1.77
CA SER A 209 12.18 -9.85 1.75
C SER A 209 12.03 -8.53 0.98
N ILE A 210 12.48 -7.42 1.59
CA ILE A 210 12.64 -6.15 0.88
C ILE A 210 13.82 -6.20 -0.10
N HIS A 211 14.90 -6.89 0.24
CA HIS A 211 16.11 -6.95 -0.58
C HIS A 211 16.17 -8.25 -1.40
N GLY A 212 16.45 -8.11 -2.70
CA GLY A 212 16.65 -9.23 -3.62
C GLY A 212 15.48 -9.48 -4.59
N ARG A 213 15.57 -10.58 -5.34
CA ARG A 213 14.55 -10.98 -6.32
C ARG A 213 13.35 -11.54 -5.56
N GLY A 214 12.35 -10.69 -5.28
CA GLY A 214 11.07 -11.12 -4.71
C GLY A 214 10.58 -12.38 -5.41
N THR A 215 10.02 -13.33 -4.65
CA THR A 215 9.49 -14.58 -5.19
C THR A 215 8.01 -14.64 -4.87
N VAL A 216 7.18 -14.95 -5.86
CA VAL A 216 5.79 -15.32 -5.61
C VAL A 216 5.56 -16.73 -6.14
N VAL A 217 4.83 -17.54 -5.38
CA VAL A 217 4.42 -18.87 -5.76
C VAL A 217 2.91 -18.87 -5.88
N ARG A 218 2.40 -19.25 -7.04
CA ARG A 218 0.98 -19.26 -7.36
C ARG A 218 0.54 -20.66 -7.78
N CYS A 219 -0.68 -21.03 -7.42
CA CYS A 219 -1.39 -22.11 -8.06
C CYS A 219 -2.13 -21.53 -9.26
N ALA A 220 -1.81 -22.01 -10.46
CA ALA A 220 -2.45 -21.57 -11.69
C ALA A 220 -2.94 -22.78 -12.49
N GLN A 221 -3.86 -22.56 -13.41
CA GLN A 221 -4.38 -23.58 -14.30
C GLN A 221 -4.14 -23.17 -15.75
N VAL A 222 -3.74 -24.14 -16.54
CA VAL A 222 -3.66 -23.99 -17.99
C VAL A 222 -5.09 -23.91 -18.56
N PRO A 223 -5.45 -22.83 -19.27
CA PRO A 223 -6.78 -22.71 -19.87
C PRO A 223 -7.06 -23.86 -20.83
N ALA A 224 -8.27 -24.41 -20.82
CA ALA A 224 -8.67 -25.51 -21.70
C ALA A 224 -8.59 -25.19 -23.21
N PHE A 225 -8.47 -23.91 -23.56
CA PHE A 225 -8.38 -23.40 -24.93
C PHE A 225 -7.01 -22.78 -25.25
N ALA A 226 -5.97 -23.14 -24.50
CA ALA A 226 -4.62 -22.68 -24.83
C ALA A 226 -4.13 -23.39 -26.10
N ASP A 227 -3.91 -22.63 -27.17
CA ASP A 227 -3.25 -23.11 -28.38
C ASP A 227 -1.78 -23.38 -28.04
N PHE A 228 -1.45 -24.66 -27.89
CA PHE A 228 -0.08 -25.12 -27.73
C PHE A 228 0.45 -25.60 -29.06
N ASP A 229 1.52 -24.96 -29.54
CA ASP A 229 2.26 -25.44 -30.72
C ASP A 229 2.96 -26.79 -30.47
N SER A 230 3.11 -27.19 -29.20
CA SER A 230 3.74 -28.45 -28.81
C SER A 230 2.74 -29.45 -28.19
N PRO A 231 2.65 -30.69 -28.72
CA PRO A 231 1.75 -31.73 -28.21
C PRO A 231 2.11 -32.24 -26.81
N GLN A 232 3.27 -31.85 -26.26
CA GLN A 232 3.64 -32.19 -24.87
C GLN A 232 2.87 -31.35 -23.84
N PHE A 233 2.38 -30.17 -24.21
CA PHE A 233 1.69 -29.26 -23.29
C PHE A 233 0.16 -29.40 -23.32
N SER A 234 -0.41 -30.06 -24.33
CA SER A 234 -1.85 -30.36 -24.39
C SER A 234 -2.31 -31.27 -23.25
N ALA A 235 -1.44 -32.15 -22.74
CA ALA A 235 -1.70 -32.98 -21.56
C ALA A 235 -1.83 -32.17 -20.25
N LEU A 236 -1.39 -30.90 -20.24
CA LEU A 236 -1.49 -30.01 -19.07
C LEU A 236 -2.78 -29.19 -19.06
N LEU A 237 -3.61 -29.26 -20.10
CA LEU A 237 -4.89 -28.54 -20.16
C LEU A 237 -5.77 -28.90 -18.95
N GLY A 238 -6.24 -27.89 -18.22
CA GLY A 238 -7.07 -28.09 -17.03
C GLY A 238 -6.32 -28.62 -15.80
N VAL A 239 -5.01 -28.85 -15.86
CA VAL A 239 -4.19 -29.26 -14.72
C VAL A 239 -3.77 -28.03 -13.89
N ASN A 240 -3.82 -28.16 -12.57
CA ASN A 240 -3.26 -27.17 -11.66
C ASN A 240 -1.74 -27.31 -11.61
N ILE A 241 -1.04 -26.21 -11.86
CA ILE A 241 0.41 -26.11 -11.85
C ILE A 241 0.85 -25.10 -10.82
N ILE A 242 2.00 -25.37 -10.19
CA ILE A 242 2.66 -24.46 -9.27
C ILE A 242 3.63 -23.61 -10.09
N VAL A 243 3.37 -22.32 -10.16
CA VAL A 243 4.23 -21.36 -10.84
C VAL A 243 5.00 -20.60 -9.78
N LYS A 244 6.33 -20.71 -9.82
CA LYS A 244 7.23 -19.83 -9.07
C LYS A 244 7.73 -18.77 -10.04
N ASP A 245 7.37 -17.52 -9.81
CA ASP A 245 7.94 -16.40 -10.55
C ASP A 245 8.86 -15.57 -9.66
N THR A 246 9.90 -15.05 -10.29
CA THR A 246 10.63 -13.91 -9.75
C THR A 246 10.24 -12.70 -10.57
N TRP A 247 10.07 -11.54 -9.94
CA TRP A 247 9.49 -10.35 -10.58
C TRP A 247 10.25 -9.84 -11.82
N HIS A 248 11.48 -10.30 -12.05
CA HIS A 248 12.22 -10.01 -13.29
C HIS A 248 11.77 -10.83 -14.49
N ASP A 249 11.14 -11.99 -14.27
CA ASP A 249 10.75 -12.93 -15.34
C ASP A 249 9.35 -12.63 -15.90
N VAL A 250 8.65 -11.62 -15.37
CA VAL A 250 7.28 -11.23 -15.75
C VAL A 250 7.24 -10.11 -16.81
N ARG A 251 8.40 -9.66 -17.29
CA ARG A 251 8.52 -8.63 -18.34
C ARG A 251 8.62 -9.22 -19.74
#